data_AF-A0A1F9ARS9-F1
#
_entry.id   AF-A0A1F9ARS9-F1
#
_cell.length_a   1.000
_cell.length_b   1.000
_cell.length_c   1.000
_cell.angle_alpha   90.00
_cell.angle_beta   90.00
_cell.angle_gamma   90.00
#
_symmetry.space_group_name_H-M   'P 1'
#
loop_
_entity.id
_entity.type
_entity.pdbx_description
1 polymer ?
#
loop_
_entity_poly.entity_id
_entity_poly.type
_entity_poly.pdbx_seq_one_letter_code
_entity_poly.pdbx_strand_id
1 'polypeptide(L)'
;MSEEEIYRLAALPSDQFERREWVALAYARDWALFQGQTPDQELAAEFERSYSDEQRRSIQAWITAANFANRFNNTFMKPLELPQAYSPSSNSSDSERE
;
A
#
# COMPACT_ATOMS: atom_id res chain seq x y z
N MET A 1 7.92 -14.23 -0.28
CA MET A 1 8.19 -12.81 -0.47
C MET A 1 9.36 -12.40 0.40
N SER A 2 10.42 -11.86 -0.18
CA SER A 2 11.52 -11.23 0.57
C SER A 2 11.12 -9.83 1.06
N GLU A 3 11.81 -9.31 2.07
CA GLU A 3 11.60 -7.93 2.53
C GLU A 3 11.81 -6.90 1.40
N GLU A 4 12.74 -7.17 0.51
CA GLU A 4 13.00 -6.34 -0.68
C GLU A 4 11.82 -6.36 -1.66
N GLU A 5 11.15 -7.51 -1.84
CA GLU A 5 9.90 -7.58 -2.64
C GLU A 5 8.76 -6.78 -1.99
N ILE A 6 8.64 -6.80 -0.66
CA ILE A 6 7.65 -5.99 0.07
C ILE A 6 7.91 -4.49 -0.18
N TYR A 7 9.15 -4.05 0.00
CA TYR A 7 9.52 -2.65 -0.17
C TYR A 7 9.29 -2.17 -1.59
N ARG A 8 9.62 -3.00 -2.59
CA ARG A 8 9.36 -2.71 -4.00
C ARG A 8 7.87 -2.57 -4.31
N LEU A 9 7.03 -3.44 -3.76
CA LEU A 9 5.57 -3.32 -3.93
C LEU A 9 5.01 -2.09 -3.22
N ALA A 10 5.57 -1.71 -2.08
CA ALA A 10 5.14 -0.51 -1.35
C ALA A 10 5.54 0.80 -2.05
N ALA A 11 6.79 0.87 -2.55
CA ALA A 11 7.32 2.05 -3.23
C ALA A 11 6.86 2.13 -4.70
N LEU A 12 6.55 0.98 -5.30
CA LEU A 12 6.01 0.85 -6.66
C LEU A 12 6.85 1.59 -7.75
N PRO A 13 8.20 1.47 -7.74
CA PRO A 13 9.05 2.17 -8.70
C PRO A 13 8.86 1.62 -10.12
N SER A 14 8.68 2.50 -11.11
CA SER A 14 8.27 2.11 -12.46
C SER A 14 9.30 1.33 -13.27
N ASP A 15 10.57 1.38 -12.88
CA ASP A 15 11.69 0.71 -13.53
C ASP A 15 11.90 -0.74 -13.05
N GLN A 16 11.17 -1.17 -12.02
CA GLN A 16 11.31 -2.51 -11.43
C GLN A 16 10.18 -3.47 -11.78
N PHE A 17 9.22 -3.03 -12.59
CA PHE A 17 8.08 -3.83 -13.04
C PHE A 17 7.93 -3.70 -14.55
N GLU A 18 7.38 -4.73 -15.20
CA GLU A 18 6.92 -4.57 -16.58
C GLU A 18 5.86 -3.48 -16.64
N ARG A 19 5.84 -2.67 -17.72
CA ARG A 19 4.93 -1.51 -17.80
C ARG A 19 3.48 -1.90 -17.57
N ARG A 20 3.05 -3.01 -18.17
CA ARG A 20 1.69 -3.54 -18.02
C ARG A 20 1.37 -3.86 -16.56
N GLU A 21 2.25 -4.59 -15.88
CA GLU A 21 2.13 -4.94 -14.46
C GLU A 21 2.11 -3.68 -13.58
N TRP A 22 3.03 -2.74 -13.82
CA TRP A 22 3.09 -1.47 -13.10
C TRP A 22 1.78 -0.70 -13.22
N VAL A 23 1.18 -0.64 -14.41
CA VAL A 23 -0.10 0.06 -14.63
C VAL A 23 -1.22 -0.56 -13.80
N ALA A 24 -1.31 -1.89 -13.71
CA ALA A 24 -2.31 -2.53 -12.86
C ALA A 24 -2.09 -2.26 -11.37
N LEU A 25 -0.83 -2.32 -10.90
CA LEU A 25 -0.47 -2.06 -9.51
C LEU A 25 -0.68 -0.58 -9.13
N ALA A 26 -0.30 0.35 -10.00
CA ALA A 26 -0.51 1.78 -9.82
C ALA A 26 -2.01 2.12 -9.82
N TYR A 27 -2.79 1.53 -10.74
CA TYR A 27 -4.24 1.69 -10.76
C TYR A 27 -4.88 1.20 -9.46
N ALA A 28 -4.47 0.02 -8.96
CA ALA A 28 -4.95 -0.53 -7.69
C ALA A 28 -4.64 0.38 -6.49
N ARG A 29 -3.41 0.91 -6.43
CA ARG A 29 -2.98 1.84 -5.38
C ARG A 29 -3.84 3.10 -5.38
N ASP A 30 -3.97 3.75 -6.53
CA ASP A 30 -4.68 5.02 -6.64
C ASP A 30 -6.17 4.82 -6.37
N TRP A 31 -6.77 3.75 -6.90
CA TRP A 31 -8.16 3.38 -6.60
C TRP A 31 -8.39 3.20 -5.10
N ALA A 32 -7.46 2.55 -4.40
CA ALA A 32 -7.54 2.36 -2.95
C ALA A 32 -7.38 3.67 -2.17
N LEU A 33 -6.42 4.54 -2.57
CA LEU A 33 -6.18 5.85 -1.97
C LEU A 33 -7.39 6.78 -2.14
N PHE A 34 -8.04 6.77 -3.30
CA PHE A 34 -9.22 7.58 -3.61
C PHE A 34 -10.54 6.90 -3.26
N GLN A 35 -10.53 5.97 -2.30
CA GLN A 35 -11.73 5.32 -1.75
C GLN A 35 -12.66 4.66 -2.79
N GLY A 36 -12.08 4.20 -3.89
CA GLY A 36 -12.79 3.51 -4.96
C GLY A 36 -13.19 4.38 -6.14
N GLN A 37 -12.77 5.64 -6.16
CA GLN A 37 -12.88 6.49 -7.34
C GLN A 37 -11.87 6.07 -8.41
N THR A 38 -12.22 6.32 -9.67
CA THR A 38 -11.30 6.11 -10.80
C THR A 38 -10.03 6.94 -10.59
N PRO A 39 -8.83 6.36 -10.79
CA PRO A 39 -7.57 7.08 -10.76
C PRO A 39 -7.48 8.20 -11.80
N ASP A 40 -6.33 8.86 -11.84
CA ASP A 40 -6.00 9.84 -12.88
C ASP A 40 -6.36 9.35 -14.29
N GLN A 41 -6.86 10.27 -15.13
CA GLN A 41 -7.43 9.95 -16.43
C GLN A 41 -6.40 9.30 -17.37
N GLU A 42 -5.12 9.67 -17.28
CA GLU A 42 -4.07 9.09 -18.12
C GLU A 42 -3.77 7.65 -17.68
N LEU A 43 -3.66 7.42 -16.37
CA LEU A 43 -3.44 6.08 -15.81
C LEU A 43 -4.63 5.15 -16.09
N ALA A 44 -5.85 5.66 -15.94
CA ALA A 44 -7.06 4.92 -16.27
C ALA A 44 -7.06 4.54 -17.76
N ALA A 45 -6.84 5.49 -18.66
CA ALA A 45 -6.80 5.23 -20.09
C ALA A 45 -5.68 4.25 -20.50
N GLU A 46 -4.54 4.26 -19.82
CA GLU A 46 -3.48 3.27 -20.04
C GLU A 46 -3.87 1.89 -19.54
N PHE A 47 -4.53 1.79 -18.38
CA PHE A 47 -5.08 0.54 -17.88
C PHE A 47 -6.12 -0.05 -18.83
N GLU A 48 -7.02 0.77 -19.37
CA GLU A 48 -8.02 0.36 -20.36
C GLU A 48 -7.40 -0.19 -21.65
N ARG A 49 -6.29 0.43 -22.11
CA ARG A 49 -5.57 -0.02 -23.30
C ARG A 49 -4.73 -1.29 -23.06
N SER A 50 -4.27 -1.51 -21.83
CA SER A 50 -3.32 -2.58 -21.50
C SER A 50 -3.98 -3.92 -21.17
N TYR A 51 -5.30 -3.92 -20.94
CA TYR A 51 -6.05 -5.07 -20.45
C TYR A 51 -7.39 -5.23 -21.14
N SER A 52 -7.78 -6.46 -21.43
CA SER A 52 -9.13 -6.76 -21.93
C SER A 52 -10.19 -6.47 -20.86
N ASP A 53 -11.44 -6.28 -21.27
CA ASP A 53 -12.58 -6.06 -20.36
C ASP A 53 -12.67 -7.13 -19.26
N GLU A 54 -12.42 -8.39 -19.62
CA GLU A 54 -12.43 -9.52 -18.67
C GLU A 54 -11.30 -9.40 -17.65
N GLN A 55 -10.08 -9.09 -18.11
CA GLN A 55 -8.94 -8.87 -17.23
C GLN A 55 -9.17 -7.68 -16.30
N ARG A 56 -9.72 -6.58 -16.82
CA ARG A 56 -10.05 -5.38 -16.03
C ARG A 56 -11.07 -5.70 -14.93
N ARG A 57 -12.13 -6.44 -15.26
CA ARG A 57 -13.12 -6.89 -14.26
C ARG A 57 -12.50 -7.79 -13.20
N SER A 58 -11.63 -8.72 -13.60
CA SER A 58 -10.93 -9.61 -12.67
C SER A 58 -10.03 -8.82 -11.71
N ILE A 59 -9.22 -7.90 -12.24
CA ILE A 59 -8.35 -7.02 -11.45
C ILE A 59 -9.18 -6.16 -10.48
N GLN A 60 -10.27 -5.56 -10.95
CA GLN A 60 -11.19 -4.76 -10.12
C GLN A 60 -11.80 -5.59 -8.98
N ALA A 61 -12.17 -6.85 -9.24
CA ALA A 61 -12.70 -7.75 -8.23
C ALA A 61 -11.66 -8.06 -7.13
N TRP A 62 -10.40 -8.32 -7.53
CA TRP A 62 -9.30 -8.53 -6.58
C TRP A 62 -9.01 -7.30 -5.73
N ILE A 63 -8.95 -6.11 -6.34
CA ILE A 63 -8.74 -4.84 -5.62
C ILE A 63 -9.86 -4.63 -4.59
N THR A 64 -11.11 -4.88 -4.99
CA THR A 64 -12.28 -4.73 -4.11
C THR A 64 -12.24 -5.72 -2.95
N ALA A 65 -11.91 -6.99 -3.21
CA ALA A 65 -11.78 -8.02 -2.18
C ALA A 65 -10.65 -7.70 -1.18
N ALA A 66 -9.50 -7.23 -1.67
CA ALA A 66 -8.39 -6.82 -0.82
C ALA A 66 -8.75 -5.61 0.06
N ASN A 67 -9.42 -4.59 -0.50
CA ASN A 67 -9.88 -3.45 0.28
C ASN A 67 -10.91 -3.87 1.35
N PHE A 68 -11.85 -4.75 1.00
CA PHE A 68 -12.78 -5.33 1.97
C PHE A 68 -12.05 -6.04 3.11
N ALA A 69 -11.09 -6.92 2.80
CA ALA A 69 -10.32 -7.63 3.81
C ALA A 69 -9.54 -6.67 4.72
N ASN A 70 -8.93 -5.62 4.16
CA ASN A 70 -8.21 -4.60 4.92
C ASN A 70 -9.14 -3.84 5.88
N ARG A 71 -10.31 -3.40 5.41
CA ARG A 71 -11.32 -2.72 6.25
C ARG A 71 -11.88 -3.64 7.32
N PHE A 72 -12.17 -4.89 6.97
CA PHE A 72 -12.65 -5.89 7.89
C PHE A 72 -11.63 -6.13 9.01
N ASN A 73 -10.37 -6.37 8.68
CA ASN A 73 -9.31 -6.54 9.68
C ASN A 73 -9.17 -5.30 10.57
N ASN A 74 -9.12 -4.09 9.99
CA ASN A 74 -9.00 -2.86 10.78
C ASN A 74 -10.21 -2.57 11.68
N THR A 75 -11.40 -3.10 11.34
CA THR A 75 -12.63 -2.89 12.10
C THR A 75 -12.83 -3.94 13.20
N PHE A 76 -12.49 -5.20 12.92
CA PHE A 76 -12.83 -6.34 13.78
C PHE A 76 -11.62 -6.99 14.48
N MET A 77 -10.41 -6.78 13.99
CA MET A 77 -9.18 -7.21 14.68
C MET A 77 -8.59 -6.02 15.44
N LYS A 78 -8.20 -6.25 16.70
CA LYS A 78 -7.46 -5.27 17.51
C LYS A 78 -6.20 -4.85 16.73
N PRO A 79 -5.83 -3.55 16.65
CA PRO A 79 -4.57 -3.16 16.04
C PRO A 79 -3.45 -3.98 16.66
N LEU A 80 -2.59 -4.57 15.84
CA LEU A 80 -1.40 -5.29 16.29
C LEU A 80 -0.68 -4.39 17.30
N GLU A 81 -0.64 -4.81 18.56
CA GLU A 81 0.13 -4.11 19.58
C GLU A 81 1.59 -4.15 19.13
N LEU A 82 2.08 -3.03 18.58
CA LEU A 82 3.51 -2.86 18.37
C LEU A 82 4.16 -2.98 19.75
N PRO A 83 5.18 -3.85 19.93
CA PRO A 83 5.91 -3.90 21.18
C PRO A 83 6.43 -2.48 21.46
N GLN A 84 6.11 -1.96 22.64
CA GLN A 84 6.52 -0.63 23.13
C GLN A 84 8.00 -0.40 22.80
N ALA A 85 8.27 0.40 21.77
CA ALA A 85 9.62 0.77 21.41
C ALA A 85 10.15 1.74 22.47
N TYR A 86 11.04 1.24 23.31
CA TYR A 86 12.08 1.94 24.06
C TYR A 86 11.70 3.34 24.58
N SER A 87 11.26 3.42 25.84
CA SER A 87 11.38 4.66 26.62
C SER A 87 12.87 5.03 26.71
N PRO A 88 13.33 6.18 26.20
CA PRO A 88 14.68 6.62 26.49
C PRO A 88 14.76 6.86 28.00
N SER A 89 15.63 6.11 28.68
CA SER A 89 15.96 6.36 30.08
C SER A 89 16.39 7.81 30.21
N SER A 90 15.70 8.54 31.07
CA SER A 90 16.08 9.88 31.52
C SER A 90 17.54 9.86 31.97
N ASN A 91 18.43 10.46 31.18
CA ASN A 91 19.76 10.82 31.67
C ASN A 91 19.55 11.90 32.73
N SER A 92 19.61 11.49 34.00
CA SER A 92 19.94 12.35 35.12
C SER A 92 21.34 12.90 34.88
N SER A 93 21.43 14.09 34.30
CA SER A 93 22.67 14.86 34.34
C SER A 93 22.89 15.30 35.78
N ASP A 94 23.80 14.57 36.43
CA ASP A 94 24.58 15.05 37.57
C ASP A 94 24.99 16.51 37.30
N SER A 95 24.39 17.40 38.09
CA SER A 95 24.81 18.79 38.24
C SER A 95 25.41 18.92 39.63
N GLU A 96 26.54 18.23 39.84
CA GLU A 96 27.52 18.65 40.83
C GLU A 96 28.39 19.73 40.19
N ARG A 97 28.22 20.97 40.65
CA ARG A 97 29.26 22.02 40.75
C ARG A 97 28.65 23.26 41.43
N GLU A 98 28.75 23.27 42.75
CA GLU A 98 29.02 24.48 43.53
C GLU A 98 30.27 24.22 44.38
#